data_AF-A0A1P8M2A9-F1
#
_entry.id   AF-A0A1P8M2A9-F1
#
_cell.length_a   1.000
_cell.length_b   1.000
_cell.length_c   1.000
_cell.angle_alpha   90.00
_cell.angle_beta   90.00
_cell.angle_gamma   90.00
#
_symmetry.space_group_name_H-M   'P 1'
#
loop_
_entity.id
_entity.type
_entity.pdbx_description
1 polymer ?
#
loop_
_entity_poly.entity_id
_entity_poly.type
_entity_poly.pdbx_seq_one_letter_code
_entity_poly.pdbx_strand_id
1 'polypeptide(L)'
;MSASVPAGSVTAADAAACSSRSYEVQLLAGRVEACAEQVDAVQARFRQLQLMDWQSPAGLAYRSSLGMQAVSLTRARERALAASLAVRRHSVQVARSALPAAAGDY
;
A
#
# COMPACT_ATOMS: atom_id res chain seq x y z
N MET A 1 -28.20 -40.57 -14.30
CA MET A 1 -27.08 -40.12 -15.16
C MET A 1 -26.69 -38.73 -14.71
N SER A 2 -25.68 -38.63 -13.83
CA SER A 2 -25.17 -37.34 -13.37
C SER A 2 -24.22 -36.76 -14.42
N ALA A 3 -24.56 -35.62 -14.99
CA ALA A 3 -23.66 -34.86 -15.83
C ALA A 3 -22.59 -34.19 -14.95
N SER A 4 -21.35 -34.66 -15.07
CA SER A 4 -20.19 -33.99 -14.49
C SER A 4 -19.94 -32.68 -15.24
N VAL A 5 -19.98 -31.55 -14.53
CA VAL A 5 -19.54 -30.26 -15.06
C VAL A 5 -18.02 -30.33 -15.26
N PRO A 6 -17.47 -30.07 -16.46
CA PRO A 6 -16.03 -30.02 -16.63
C PRO A 6 -15.48 -28.80 -15.87
N ALA A 7 -14.38 -28.99 -15.14
CA ALA A 7 -13.62 -27.91 -14.53
C ALA A 7 -13.27 -26.88 -15.61
N GLY A 8 -13.88 -25.70 -15.51
CA GLY A 8 -13.95 -24.73 -16.59
C GLY A 8 -12.59 -24.16 -16.97
N SER A 9 -12.28 -24.21 -18.27
CA SER A 9 -11.17 -23.48 -18.88
C SER A 9 -11.34 -21.98 -18.64
N VAL A 10 -10.31 -21.32 -18.12
CA VAL A 10 -10.26 -19.85 -17.99
C VAL A 10 -10.47 -19.22 -19.36
N THR A 11 -11.48 -18.37 -19.50
CA THR A 11 -11.79 -17.69 -20.77
C THR A 11 -10.95 -16.43 -20.94
N ALA A 12 -10.87 -15.91 -22.17
CA ALA A 12 -10.27 -14.61 -22.43
C ALA A 12 -10.96 -13.47 -21.65
N ALA A 13 -12.27 -13.59 -21.37
CA ALA A 13 -13.01 -12.64 -20.54
C ALA A 13 -12.58 -12.70 -19.06
N ASP A 14 -12.33 -13.90 -18.53
CA ASP A 14 -11.80 -14.08 -17.17
C ASP A 14 -10.39 -13.49 -17.03
N ALA A 15 -9.55 -13.68 -18.05
CA ALA A 15 -8.23 -13.09 -18.12
C ALA A 15 -8.27 -11.54 -18.13
N ALA A 16 -9.16 -10.96 -18.94
CA ALA A 16 -9.37 -9.51 -18.98
C ALA A 16 -9.89 -8.96 -17.65
N ALA A 17 -10.85 -9.65 -17.00
CA ALA A 17 -11.40 -9.25 -15.72
C ALA A 17 -10.35 -9.28 -14.60
N CYS A 18 -9.49 -10.30 -14.56
CA CYS A 18 -8.40 -10.36 -13.59
C CYS A 18 -7.32 -9.29 -13.84
N SER A 19 -7.01 -9.00 -15.10
CA SER A 19 -6.08 -7.91 -15.46
C SER A 19 -6.61 -6.55 -14.99
N SER A 20 -7.91 -6.28 -15.21
CA SER A 20 -8.58 -5.07 -14.74
C SER A 20 -8.52 -4.95 -13.21
N ARG A 21 -8.88 -6.02 -12.47
CA ARG A 21 -8.80 -6.03 -11.00
C ARG A 21 -7.37 -5.86 -10.49
N SER A 22 -6.39 -6.53 -11.11
CA SER A 22 -4.97 -6.36 -10.76
C SER A 22 -4.54 -4.89 -10.91
N TYR A 23 -4.95 -4.23 -11.98
CA TYR A 23 -4.66 -2.82 -12.20
C TYR A 23 -5.27 -1.91 -11.12
N GLU A 24 -6.52 -2.13 -10.73
CA GLU A 24 -7.17 -1.38 -9.64
C GLU A 24 -6.42 -1.55 -8.30
N VAL A 25 -5.97 -2.77 -8.00
CA VAL A 25 -5.17 -3.06 -6.80
C VAL A 25 -3.81 -2.37 -6.86
N GLN A 26 -3.16 -2.32 -8.03
CA GLN A 26 -1.92 -1.56 -8.22
C GLN A 26 -2.13 -0.06 -8.01
N LEU A 27 -3.24 0.50 -8.51
CA LEU A 27 -3.58 1.89 -8.30
C LEU A 27 -3.78 2.21 -6.82
N LEU A 28 -4.46 1.32 -6.08
CA LEU A 28 -4.60 1.45 -4.62
C LEU A 28 -3.23 1.49 -3.93
N ALA A 29 -2.30 0.60 -4.29
CA ALA A 29 -0.96 0.63 -3.74
C ALA A 29 -0.23 1.95 -4.02
N GLY A 30 -0.36 2.48 -5.24
CA GLY A 30 0.19 3.79 -5.60
C GLY A 30 -0.38 4.93 -4.76
N ARG A 31 -1.69 4.92 -4.48
CA ARG A 31 -2.31 5.92 -3.58
C ARG A 31 -1.81 5.81 -2.15
N VAL A 32 -1.61 4.60 -1.63
CA VAL A 32 -1.07 4.38 -0.29
C VAL A 32 0.38 4.88 -0.19
N GLU A 33 1.18 4.64 -1.22
CA GLU A 33 2.55 5.16 -1.32
C GLU A 33 2.58 6.69 -1.38
N ALA A 34 1.72 7.30 -2.20
CA ALA A 34 1.60 8.77 -2.26
C ALA A 34 1.18 9.38 -0.90
N CYS A 35 0.33 8.69 -0.13
CA CYS A 35 -0.01 9.10 1.23
C CYS A 35 1.22 9.04 2.16
N ALA A 36 2.05 8.00 2.06
CA ALA A 36 3.29 7.89 2.83
C ALA A 36 4.28 9.02 2.50
N GLU A 37 4.35 9.47 1.25
CA GLU A 37 5.17 10.62 0.84
C GLU A 37 4.63 11.96 1.38
N GLN A 38 3.30 12.12 1.43
CA GLN A 38 2.69 13.30 2.09
C GLN A 38 3.02 13.34 3.60
N VAL A 39 3.09 12.19 4.27
CA VAL A 39 3.53 12.12 5.67
C VAL A 39 4.98 12.58 5.82
N ASP A 40 5.88 12.20 4.91
CA ASP A 40 7.28 12.66 4.96
C ASP A 40 7.40 14.19 4.83
N ALA A 41 6.59 14.81 3.96
CA ALA A 41 6.52 16.26 3.84
C ALA A 41 6.08 16.94 5.17
N VAL A 42 5.12 16.35 5.90
CA VAL A 42 4.73 16.84 7.24
C VAL A 42 5.87 16.67 8.24
N GLN A 43 6.58 15.55 8.21
CA GLN A 43 7.73 15.31 9.09
C GLN A 43 8.86 16.30 8.84
N ALA A 44 9.14 16.64 7.59
CA ALA A 44 10.12 17.66 7.24
C ALA A 44 9.77 19.02 7.87
N ARG A 45 8.48 19.41 7.85
CA ARG A 45 8.00 20.62 8.52
C ARG A 45 8.13 20.55 10.04
N PHE A 46 7.90 19.40 10.65
CA PHE A 46 8.11 19.24 12.10
C PHE A 46 9.59 19.40 12.48
N ARG A 47 10.51 18.84 11.69
CA ARG A 47 11.96 19.04 11.90
C ARG A 47 12.32 20.52 11.82
N GLN A 48 11.76 21.26 10.87
CA GLN A 48 11.98 22.70 10.76
C GLN A 48 11.48 23.46 12.01
N LEU A 49 10.30 23.12 12.52
CA LEU A 49 9.76 23.71 13.76
C LEU A 49 10.62 23.39 14.99
N GLN A 50 11.22 22.19 15.03
CA GLN A 50 12.13 21.82 16.11
C GLN A 50 13.43 22.64 16.13
N LEU A 51 13.84 23.20 14.99
CA LEU A 51 15.02 24.08 14.86
C LEU A 51 14.72 25.54 15.24
N MET A 52 13.46 25.90 15.50
CA MET A 52 13.12 27.26 15.92
C MET A 52 13.66 27.57 17.32
N ASP A 53 14.36 28.69 17.45
CA ASP A 53 14.95 29.15 18.70
C ASP A 53 13.90 29.80 19.63
N TRP A 54 13.05 28.96 20.22
CA TRP A 54 12.07 29.36 21.23
C TRP A 54 12.41 28.75 22.58
N GLN A 55 13.15 29.49 23.42
CA GLN A 55 13.77 28.96 24.64
C GLN A 55 12.87 29.01 25.89
N SER A 56 11.61 29.43 25.77
CA SER A 56 10.71 29.47 26.93
C SER A 56 10.29 28.05 27.37
N PRO A 57 9.82 27.87 28.62
CA PRO A 57 9.23 26.60 29.06
C PRO A 57 8.09 26.12 28.15
N ALA A 58 7.29 27.06 27.63
CA ALA A 58 6.24 26.75 26.65
C ALA A 58 6.82 26.23 25.32
N GLY A 59 7.91 26.84 24.84
CA GLY A 59 8.61 26.39 23.62
C GLY A 59 9.21 25.00 23.77
N LEU A 60 9.79 24.69 24.93
CA LEU A 60 10.30 23.35 25.25
C LEU A 60 9.19 22.30 25.27
N ALA A 61 8.05 22.59 25.93
CA ALA A 61 6.91 21.69 25.98
C ALA A 61 6.30 21.45 24.59
N TYR A 62 6.22 22.49 23.77
CA TYR A 62 5.76 22.39 22.37
C TYR A 62 6.67 21.48 21.53
N ARG A 63 8.00 21.69 21.56
CA ARG A 63 8.95 20.84 20.81
C ARG A 63 8.96 19.39 21.27
N SER A 64 8.80 19.14 22.57
CA SER A 64 8.65 17.79 23.12
C SER A 64 7.41 17.10 22.55
N SER A 65 6.28 17.81 22.52
CA SER A 65 5.03 17.31 21.93
C SER A 65 5.17 17.00 20.44
N LEU A 66 5.83 17.88 19.68
CA LEU A 66 6.14 17.63 18.27
C LEU A 66 7.03 16.40 18.08
N GLY A 67 8.01 16.17 18.98
CA GLY A 67 8.86 14.98 18.94
C GLY A 67 8.06 13.68 19.08
N MET A 68 7.11 13.64 20.02
CA MET A 68 6.21 12.48 20.18
C MET A 68 5.35 12.24 18.94
N GLN A 69 4.80 13.31 18.36
CA GLN A 69 4.01 13.21 17.12
C GLN A 69 4.85 12.76 15.93
N ALA A 70 6.09 13.25 15.81
CA ALA A 70 7.02 12.86 14.75
C ALA A 70 7.30 11.35 14.77
N VAL A 71 7.49 10.76 15.96
CA VAL A 71 7.68 9.30 16.11
C VAL A 71 6.43 8.53 15.68
N SER A 72 5.24 9.00 16.05
CA SER A 72 3.97 8.40 15.61
C SER A 72 3.83 8.43 14.09
N LEU A 73 4.15 9.57 13.46
CA LEU A 73 4.13 9.72 12.00
C LEU A 73 5.15 8.81 11.30
N THR A 74 6.35 8.63 11.85
CA THR A 74 7.35 7.70 11.29
C THR A 74 6.78 6.29 11.22
N ARG A 75 6.20 5.81 12.33
CA ARG A 75 5.59 4.48 12.40
C ARG A 75 4.40 4.34 11.45
N ALA A 76 3.59 5.39 11.31
CA ALA A 76 2.47 5.40 10.37
C ALA A 76 2.95 5.31 8.92
N ARG A 77 3.99 6.07 8.56
CA ARG A 77 4.62 6.04 7.23
C ARG A 77 5.18 4.65 6.91
N GLU A 78 5.94 4.06 7.82
CA GLU A 78 6.51 2.71 7.64
C GLU A 78 5.41 1.66 7.41
N ARG A 79 4.33 1.71 8.19
CA ARG A 79 3.18 0.82 8.01
C ARG A 79 2.47 1.03 6.68
N ALA A 80 2.33 2.27 6.23
CA ALA A 80 1.74 2.59 4.93
C ALA A 80 2.60 2.03 3.77
N LEU A 81 3.92 2.19 3.83
CA LEU A 81 4.84 1.61 2.84
C LEU A 81 4.78 0.08 2.84
N ALA A 82 4.77 -0.55 4.01
CA ALA A 82 4.61 -1.99 4.14
C ALA A 82 3.27 -2.48 3.56
N ALA A 83 2.18 -1.75 3.82
CA ALA A 83 0.86 -2.04 3.25
C ALA A 83 0.86 -1.88 1.73
N SER A 84 1.44 -0.81 1.18
CA SER A 84 1.57 -0.61 -0.27
C SER A 84 2.31 -1.78 -0.92
N LEU A 85 3.45 -2.20 -0.34
CA LEU A 85 4.21 -3.36 -0.80
C LEU A 85 3.38 -4.65 -0.79
N ALA A 86 2.64 -4.90 0.29
CA ALA A 86 1.75 -6.07 0.40
C ALA A 86 0.63 -6.04 -0.66
N VAL A 87 0.03 -4.87 -0.90
CA VAL A 87 -1.01 -4.66 -1.92
C VAL A 87 -0.43 -4.86 -3.33
N ARG A 88 0.78 -4.36 -3.61
CA ARG A 88 1.47 -4.62 -4.89
C ARG A 88 1.69 -6.12 -5.09
N ARG A 89 2.18 -6.84 -4.08
CA ARG A 89 2.32 -8.31 -4.14
C ARG A 89 0.98 -8.99 -4.40
N HIS A 90 -0.08 -8.53 -3.75
CA HIS A 90 -1.43 -9.05 -3.98
C HIS A 90 -1.90 -8.82 -5.42
N SER A 91 -1.62 -7.67 -6.03
CA SER A 91 -1.99 -7.42 -7.43
C SER A 91 -1.37 -8.45 -8.39
N VAL A 92 -0.13 -8.88 -8.13
CA VAL A 92 0.54 -9.93 -8.92
C VAL A 92 -0.18 -11.26 -8.77
N GLN A 93 -0.67 -11.59 -7.57
CA GLN A 93 -1.46 -12.81 -7.36
C GLN A 93 -2.82 -12.75 -8.08
N VAL A 94 -3.49 -11.58 -8.07
CA VAL A 94 -4.74 -11.36 -8.81
C VAL A 94 -4.53 -11.48 -10.32
N ALA A 95 -3.41 -10.99 -10.87
CA ALA A 95 -3.09 -11.21 -12.27
C ALA A 95 -2.83 -12.71 -12.56
N ARG A 96 -2.17 -13.42 -11.63
CA ARG A 96 -1.84 -14.84 -11.78
C ARG A 96 -3.04 -15.77 -11.70
N SER A 97 -4.12 -15.42 -11.00
CA SER A 97 -5.35 -16.23 -10.99
C SER A 97 -6.04 -16.32 -12.34
N ALA A 98 -5.62 -15.51 -13.32
CA ALA A 98 -6.07 -15.59 -14.70
C ALA A 98 -5.15 -16.40 -15.62
N LEU A 99 -3.97 -16.84 -15.16
CA LEU A 99 -3.18 -17.76 -15.97
C LEU A 99 -3.92 -19.10 -16.02
N PRO A 100 -4.12 -19.67 -17.22
CA PRO A 100 -4.65 -21.00 -17.33
C PRO A 100 -3.73 -21.96 -16.56
N ALA A 101 -4.32 -22.96 -15.91
CA ALA A 101 -3.59 -24.13 -15.41
C ALA A 101 -3.05 -24.95 -16.60
N ALA A 102 -2.17 -24.36 -17.41
CA ALA A 102 -1.64 -24.92 -18.66
C ALA A 102 -0.49 -25.92 -18.42
N ALA A 103 -0.52 -26.66 -17.32
CA ALA A 103 0.51 -27.64 -16.96
C ALA A 103 -0.09 -28.96 -16.49
N GLY A 104 -1.21 -29.36 -17.10
CA GLY A 104 -1.83 -30.64 -16.84
C GLY A 104 -2.61 -31.09 -18.05
N ASP A 105 -1.90 -31.54 -19.09
CA ASP A 105 -2.31 -32.65 -19.93
C ASP A 105 -1.05 -33.22 -20.62
N TYR A 106 -0.83 -34.52 -20.38
CA TYR A 106 0.16 -35.38 -21.03
C TYR A 106 -0.32 -35.77 -22.44
#